data_AF-A0A5C6AK67-F1
#
_entry.id   AF-A0A5C6AK67-F1
#
_cell.length_a   1.000
_cell.length_b   1.000
_cell.length_c   1.000
_cell.angle_alpha   90.00
_cell.angle_beta   90.00
_cell.angle_gamma   90.00
#
_symmetry.space_group_name_H-M   'P 1'
#
loop_
_entity.id
_entity.type
_entity.pdbx_description
1 polymer ?
#
loop_
_entity_poly.entity_id
_entity_poly.type
_entity_poly.pdbx_seq_one_letter_code
_entity_poly.pdbx_strand_id
1 'polypeptide(L)'
;MRTLRDHTSELLFDPWEYLGPQRRRLLEQSWAGVFRDYLLEHLPVKQLAAAFREDFGRPSKDLYVALGALILQQLHDLTDQQAAEAVALDIAWHYALDIQREPDAYLCERTLRNYRRRIIELGLEEVLFRTLTDQLVQRVGVDTSKQRLDSTTVKSTIRGLTRLGILVEAASKFLRELRRKHPTLYAQVDARAMSRSFVLIADFRRRLRFV
;
A
#
# COMPACT_ATOMS: atom_id res chain seq x y z
N MET A 1 17.65 -10.30 0.63
CA MET A 1 18.32 -9.80 -0.56
C MET A 1 17.37 -8.86 -1.28
N ARG A 2 17.81 -7.65 -1.63
CA ARG A 2 17.01 -6.67 -2.37
C ARG A 2 17.19 -6.85 -3.88
N THR A 3 16.11 -6.69 -4.64
CA THR A 3 16.11 -6.67 -6.11
C THR A 3 15.77 -5.26 -6.56
N LEU A 4 16.76 -4.58 -7.12
CA LEU A 4 16.64 -3.25 -7.71
C LEU A 4 17.07 -3.36 -9.16
N ARG A 5 16.17 -3.05 -10.10
CA ARG A 5 16.54 -2.95 -11.50
C ARG A 5 16.76 -1.51 -11.88
N ASP A 6 17.65 -1.38 -12.84
CA ASP A 6 17.91 -0.13 -13.50
C ASP A 6 16.87 0.02 -14.62
N HIS A 7 16.03 1.03 -14.47
CA HIS A 7 15.00 1.41 -15.46
C HIS A 7 15.47 2.57 -16.34
N THR A 8 16.67 3.11 -16.09
CA THR A 8 17.25 4.26 -16.79
C THR A 8 18.32 3.82 -17.79
N SER A 9 18.92 2.64 -17.60
CA SER A 9 19.87 2.06 -18.56
C SER A 9 19.23 1.76 -19.92
N GLU A 10 19.86 2.25 -20.99
CA GLU A 10 19.49 1.90 -22.35
C GLU A 10 19.72 0.41 -22.61
N LEU A 11 18.69 -0.26 -23.13
CA LEU A 11 18.77 -1.66 -23.51
C LEU A 11 19.23 -1.78 -24.96
N LEU A 12 20.04 -2.81 -25.23
CA LEU A 12 20.48 -3.15 -26.58
C LEU A 12 19.30 -3.50 -27.52
N PHE A 13 18.20 -4.00 -26.96
CA PHE A 13 16.98 -4.37 -27.67
C PHE A 13 15.78 -3.71 -27.00
N ASP A 14 14.81 -3.21 -27.79
CA ASP A 14 13.56 -2.68 -27.23
C ASP A 14 12.68 -3.85 -26.74
N PRO A 15 12.45 -3.99 -25.41
CA PRO A 15 11.65 -5.09 -24.87
C PRO A 15 10.19 -5.05 -25.33
N TRP A 16 9.75 -3.96 -25.95
CA TRP A 16 8.39 -3.75 -26.41
C TRP A 16 8.25 -3.79 -27.94
N GLU A 17 9.31 -4.14 -28.68
CA GLU A 17 9.32 -4.14 -30.16
C GLU A 17 8.17 -5.00 -30.74
N TYR A 18 7.85 -6.11 -30.07
CA TYR A 18 6.77 -7.04 -30.46
C TYR A 18 5.37 -6.41 -30.51
N LEU A 19 5.18 -5.23 -29.92
CA LEU A 19 3.91 -4.51 -29.97
C LEU A 19 3.63 -3.90 -31.35
N GLY A 20 4.66 -3.60 -32.12
CA GLY A 20 4.56 -2.78 -33.33
C GLY A 20 4.16 -1.32 -33.04
N PRO A 21 4.27 -0.44 -34.05
CA PRO A 21 4.21 1.01 -33.85
C PRO A 21 2.85 1.53 -33.38
N GLN A 22 1.74 0.90 -33.82
CA GLN A 22 0.39 1.36 -33.47
C GLN A 22 0.06 1.10 -32.00
N ARG A 23 0.27 -0.13 -31.51
CA ARG A 23 0.01 -0.50 -30.11
C ARG A 23 0.97 0.21 -29.17
N ARG A 24 2.24 0.37 -29.58
CA ARG A 24 3.23 1.13 -28.83
C ARG A 24 2.79 2.59 -28.63
N ARG A 25 2.34 3.25 -29.69
CA ARG A 25 1.83 4.63 -29.61
C ARG A 25 0.63 4.75 -28.66
N LEU A 26 -0.28 3.77 -28.64
CA LEU A 26 -1.41 3.78 -27.69
C LEU A 26 -0.93 3.76 -26.24
N LEU A 27 0.11 2.98 -25.92
CA LEU A 27 0.67 2.92 -24.57
C LEU A 27 1.39 4.23 -24.20
N GLU A 28 2.23 4.75 -25.09
CA GLU A 28 2.96 6.01 -24.91
C GLU A 28 2.03 7.19 -24.66
N GLN A 29 0.89 7.24 -25.36
CA GLN A 29 -0.09 8.32 -25.22
C GLN A 29 -1.10 8.09 -24.09
N SER A 30 -1.05 6.93 -23.42
CA SER A 30 -1.93 6.60 -22.30
C SER A 30 -1.34 6.99 -20.95
N TRP A 31 -2.11 6.75 -19.89
CA TRP A 31 -1.63 6.87 -18.50
C TRP A 31 -0.36 6.03 -18.25
N ALA A 32 -0.16 4.92 -18.98
CA ALA A 32 0.98 4.04 -18.80
C ALA A 32 2.29 4.72 -19.23
N GLY A 33 2.29 5.44 -20.35
CA GLY A 33 3.43 6.26 -20.78
C GLY A 33 3.73 7.37 -19.78
N VAL A 34 2.70 8.07 -19.32
CA VAL A 34 2.87 9.13 -18.30
C VAL A 34 3.50 8.56 -17.02
N PHE A 35 3.05 7.39 -16.57
CA PHE A 35 3.61 6.76 -15.38
C PHE A 35 5.07 6.35 -15.59
N ARG A 36 5.37 5.66 -16.70
CA ARG A 36 6.71 5.16 -17.02
C ARG A 36 7.71 6.30 -17.14
N ASP A 37 7.39 7.32 -17.94
CA ASP A 37 8.34 8.34 -18.36
C ASP A 37 8.54 9.43 -17.32
N TYR A 38 7.56 9.65 -16.42
CA TYR A 38 7.62 10.75 -15.46
C TYR A 38 7.56 10.34 -14.01
N LEU A 39 6.93 9.22 -13.66
CA LEU A 39 6.70 8.85 -12.26
C LEU A 39 7.61 7.73 -11.78
N LEU A 40 7.89 6.74 -12.63
CA LEU A 40 8.63 5.53 -12.25
C LEU A 40 10.03 5.84 -11.70
N GLU A 41 10.79 6.71 -12.37
CA GLU A 41 12.15 7.07 -11.96
C GLU A 41 12.21 7.89 -10.67
N HIS A 42 11.13 8.63 -10.36
CA HIS A 42 11.03 9.49 -9.18
C HIS A 42 10.55 8.75 -7.93
N LEU A 43 10.27 7.45 -8.05
CA LEU A 43 9.83 6.66 -6.89
C LEU A 43 10.95 6.57 -5.83
N PRO A 44 10.62 6.73 -4.53
CA PRO A 44 11.56 6.63 -3.41
C PRO A 44 11.97 5.18 -3.10
N VAL A 45 12.38 4.45 -4.14
CA VAL A 45 12.76 3.04 -4.07
C VAL A 45 14.01 2.85 -3.21
N LYS A 46 14.94 3.81 -3.21
CA LYS A 46 16.15 3.77 -2.36
C LYS A 46 15.79 3.74 -0.87
N GLN A 47 14.81 4.52 -0.44
CA GLN A 47 14.32 4.55 0.94
C GLN A 47 13.64 3.24 1.31
N LEU A 48 12.83 2.68 0.41
CA LEU A 48 12.23 1.35 0.62
C LEU A 48 13.29 0.25 0.67
N ALA A 49 14.30 0.33 -0.19
CA ALA A 49 15.39 -0.63 -0.30
C ALA A 49 16.27 -0.68 0.95
N ALA A 50 16.39 0.41 1.70
CA ALA A 50 17.11 0.45 2.98
C ALA A 50 16.50 -0.49 4.03
N ALA A 51 15.22 -0.86 3.87
CA ALA A 51 14.55 -1.82 4.73
C ALA A 51 14.91 -3.28 4.39
N PHE A 52 15.60 -3.55 3.29
CA PHE A 52 15.96 -4.90 2.86
C PHE A 52 17.46 -5.13 2.98
N ARG A 53 17.85 -6.24 3.63
CA ARG A 53 19.23 -6.70 3.64
C ARG A 53 19.65 -7.16 2.24
N GLU A 54 20.86 -6.78 1.83
CA GLU A 54 21.42 -7.19 0.54
C GLU A 54 21.82 -8.66 0.51
N ASP A 55 22.38 -9.15 1.61
CA ASP A 55 23.16 -10.39 1.69
C ASP A 55 22.36 -11.62 2.12
N PHE A 56 21.15 -11.45 2.66
CA PHE A 56 20.46 -12.54 3.35
C PHE A 56 18.98 -12.68 2.97
N GLY A 57 18.53 -13.93 2.79
CA GLY A 57 17.14 -14.32 2.53
C GLY A 57 16.74 -14.33 1.06
N ARG A 58 15.49 -14.77 0.79
CA ARG A 58 14.92 -14.79 -0.57
C ARG A 58 14.98 -13.40 -1.21
N PRO A 59 15.37 -13.28 -2.49
CA PRO A 59 15.29 -12.00 -3.21
C PRO A 59 13.90 -11.39 -3.12
N SER A 60 13.85 -10.08 -2.90
CA SER A 60 12.60 -9.34 -2.97
C SER A 60 12.05 -9.38 -4.41
N LYS A 61 10.76 -9.10 -4.55
CA LYS A 61 10.25 -8.64 -5.85
C LYS A 61 10.91 -7.32 -6.20
N ASP A 62 10.95 -6.99 -7.48
CA ASP A 62 11.41 -5.69 -7.94
C ASP A 62 10.69 -4.57 -7.16
N LEU A 63 11.47 -3.69 -6.54
CA LEU A 63 10.95 -2.66 -5.66
C LEU A 63 10.27 -1.52 -6.44
N TYR A 64 10.67 -1.25 -7.69
CA TYR A 64 9.96 -0.32 -8.56
C TYR A 64 8.59 -0.88 -8.92
N VAL A 65 8.53 -2.14 -9.34
CA VAL A 65 7.27 -2.82 -9.66
C VAL A 65 6.35 -2.88 -8.45
N ALA A 66 6.86 -3.25 -7.28
CA ALA A 66 6.05 -3.34 -6.07
C ALA A 66 5.48 -1.98 -5.62
N LEU A 67 6.29 -0.93 -5.69
CA LEU A 67 5.90 0.42 -5.29
C LEU A 67 4.95 1.06 -6.31
N GLY A 68 5.28 0.95 -7.60
CA GLY A 68 4.44 1.43 -8.68
C GLY A 68 3.10 0.71 -8.73
N ALA A 69 3.06 -0.61 -8.52
CA ALA A 69 1.80 -1.35 -8.47
C ALA A 69 0.88 -0.86 -7.34
N LEU A 70 1.43 -0.48 -6.18
CA LEU A 70 0.64 0.10 -5.09
C LEU A 70 0.09 1.49 -5.43
N ILE A 71 0.85 2.31 -6.16
CA ILE A 71 0.38 3.62 -6.63
C ILE A 71 -0.72 3.44 -7.66
N LEU A 72 -0.49 2.61 -8.68
CA LEU A 72 -1.46 2.32 -9.73
C LEU A 72 -2.73 1.70 -9.15
N GLN A 73 -2.61 0.85 -8.13
CA GLN A 73 -3.75 0.31 -7.40
C GLN A 73 -4.63 1.45 -6.83
N GLN A 74 -4.03 2.47 -6.21
CA GLN A 74 -4.78 3.60 -5.66
C GLN A 74 -5.32 4.51 -6.76
N LEU A 75 -4.55 4.75 -7.82
CA LEU A 75 -4.94 5.61 -8.95
C LEU A 75 -6.17 5.06 -9.69
N HIS A 76 -6.28 3.73 -9.78
CA HIS A 76 -7.37 3.04 -10.46
C HIS A 76 -8.46 2.52 -9.50
N ASP A 77 -8.39 2.84 -8.21
CA ASP A 77 -9.31 2.36 -7.16
C ASP A 77 -9.51 0.83 -7.16
N LEU A 78 -8.41 0.10 -7.26
CA LEU A 78 -8.41 -1.36 -7.37
C LEU A 78 -8.28 -2.06 -6.02
N THR A 79 -8.95 -3.21 -5.91
CA THR A 79 -8.71 -4.18 -4.83
C THR A 79 -7.32 -4.81 -4.97
N ASP A 80 -6.80 -5.40 -3.88
CA ASP A 80 -5.52 -6.12 -3.90
C ASP A 80 -5.51 -7.25 -4.95
N GLN A 81 -6.66 -7.92 -5.13
CA GLN A 81 -6.82 -9.00 -6.10
C GLN A 81 -6.74 -8.47 -7.53
N GLN A 82 -7.46 -7.39 -7.84
CA GLN A 82 -7.44 -6.77 -9.16
C GLN A 82 -6.05 -6.20 -9.50
N ALA A 83 -5.36 -5.61 -8.54
CA ALA A 83 -3.99 -5.12 -8.76
C ALA A 83 -3.00 -6.27 -9.02
N ALA A 84 -3.13 -7.39 -8.29
CA ALA A 84 -2.33 -8.59 -8.54
C ALA A 84 -2.58 -9.17 -9.94
N GLU A 85 -3.85 -9.19 -10.38
CA GLU A 85 -4.25 -9.62 -11.71
C GLU A 85 -3.73 -8.69 -12.81
N ALA A 86 -3.82 -7.37 -12.61
CA ALA A 86 -3.32 -6.38 -13.56
C ALA A 86 -1.79 -6.48 -13.73
N VAL A 87 -1.04 -6.63 -12.65
CA VAL A 87 0.41 -6.88 -12.73
C VAL A 87 0.72 -8.19 -13.47
N ALA A 88 -0.16 -9.19 -13.38
CA ALA A 88 0.02 -10.47 -14.05
C ALA A 88 -0.29 -10.46 -15.54
N LEU A 89 -1.35 -9.75 -15.94
CA LEU A 89 -1.98 -9.94 -17.25
C LEU A 89 -2.09 -8.67 -18.10
N ASP A 90 -1.97 -7.49 -17.49
CA ASP A 90 -2.22 -6.22 -18.18
C ASP A 90 -0.92 -5.63 -18.76
N ILE A 91 -0.89 -5.53 -20.08
CA ILE A 91 0.25 -4.99 -20.82
C ILE A 91 0.49 -3.49 -20.56
N ALA A 92 -0.55 -2.72 -20.23
CA ALA A 92 -0.39 -1.33 -19.86
C ALA A 92 0.31 -1.21 -18.51
N TRP A 93 0.03 -2.12 -17.58
CA TRP A 93 0.75 -2.21 -16.30
C TRP A 93 2.20 -2.68 -16.49
N HIS A 94 2.42 -3.66 -17.36
CA HIS A 94 3.78 -4.10 -17.69
C HIS A 94 4.59 -2.95 -18.29
N TYR A 95 3.99 -2.18 -19.20
CA TYR A 95 4.61 -1.02 -19.79
C TYR A 95 4.89 0.09 -18.77
N ALA A 96 3.89 0.47 -17.98
CA ALA A 96 4.00 1.51 -16.96
C ALA A 96 5.08 1.23 -15.92
N LEU A 97 5.19 -0.04 -15.48
CA LEU A 97 6.11 -0.50 -14.46
C LEU A 97 7.44 -1.01 -15.02
N ASP A 98 7.63 -0.91 -16.34
CA ASP A 98 8.79 -1.42 -17.06
C ASP A 98 9.14 -2.88 -16.73
N ILE A 99 8.11 -3.73 -16.72
CA ILE A 99 8.21 -5.17 -16.47
C ILE A 99 8.63 -5.87 -17.76
N GLN A 100 9.88 -6.30 -17.80
CA GLN A 100 10.48 -6.95 -18.98
C GLN A 100 10.64 -8.47 -18.84
N ARG A 101 10.54 -8.99 -17.60
CA ARG A 101 10.80 -10.40 -17.30
C ARG A 101 9.63 -11.01 -16.54
N GLU A 102 9.32 -12.26 -16.90
CA GLU A 102 8.27 -13.09 -16.30
C GLU A 102 8.25 -13.11 -14.76
N PRO A 103 9.39 -13.25 -14.03
CA PRO A 103 9.36 -13.28 -12.56
C PRO A 103 8.89 -11.97 -11.91
N ASP A 104 8.92 -10.84 -12.60
CA ASP A 104 8.47 -9.54 -12.07
C ASP A 104 7.01 -9.26 -12.44
N ALA A 105 6.51 -9.90 -13.49
CA ALA A 105 5.11 -9.87 -13.93
C ALA A 105 4.17 -10.64 -12.99
N TYR A 106 4.51 -10.83 -11.71
CA TYR A 106 3.61 -11.47 -10.76
C TYR A 106 3.84 -10.99 -9.33
N LEU A 107 2.79 -10.43 -8.73
CA LEU A 107 2.72 -10.09 -7.32
C LEU A 107 1.46 -10.70 -6.72
N CYS A 108 1.61 -11.52 -5.68
CA CYS A 108 0.44 -11.99 -4.93
C CYS A 108 -0.06 -10.91 -3.97
N GLU A 109 -1.35 -10.95 -3.63
CA GLU A 109 -2.00 -9.98 -2.72
C GLU A 109 -1.24 -9.79 -1.41
N ARG A 110 -0.74 -10.88 -0.82
CA ARG A 110 0.04 -10.83 0.43
C ARG A 110 1.30 -10.00 0.28
N THR A 111 1.94 -10.04 -0.89
CA THR A 111 3.13 -9.26 -1.19
C THR A 111 2.80 -7.77 -1.27
N LEU A 112 1.72 -7.40 -1.97
CA LEU A 112 1.22 -6.01 -2.01
C LEU A 112 0.93 -5.48 -0.60
N ARG A 113 0.20 -6.25 0.23
CA ARG A 113 -0.09 -5.89 1.62
C ARG A 113 1.17 -5.70 2.46
N ASN A 114 2.17 -6.57 2.30
CA ASN A 114 3.44 -6.47 3.03
C ASN A 114 4.22 -5.20 2.64
N TYR A 115 4.29 -4.88 1.35
CA TYR A 115 4.95 -3.66 0.88
C TYR A 115 4.20 -2.41 1.34
N ARG A 116 2.85 -2.41 1.26
CA ARG A 116 2.02 -1.32 1.78
C ARG A 116 2.29 -1.06 3.26
N ARG A 117 2.33 -2.13 4.07
CA ARG A 117 2.69 -2.01 5.49
C ARG A 117 4.09 -1.42 5.67
N ARG A 118 5.08 -1.87 4.89
CA ARG A 118 6.46 -1.37 4.94
C ARG A 118 6.54 0.13 4.64
N ILE A 119 5.82 0.59 3.62
CA ILE A 119 5.75 2.00 3.22
C ILE A 119 5.22 2.84 4.37
N ILE A 120 4.12 2.39 5.00
CA ILE A 120 3.50 3.06 6.16
C ILE A 120 4.45 3.09 7.36
N GLU A 121 5.13 1.98 7.66
CA GLU A 121 6.11 1.90 8.76
C GLU A 121 7.30 2.85 8.57
N LEU A 122 7.69 3.09 7.30
CA LEU A 122 8.78 3.99 6.94
C LEU A 122 8.32 5.45 6.75
N GLY A 123 7.01 5.74 6.85
CA GLY A 123 6.44 7.06 6.60
C GLY A 123 6.60 7.55 5.16
N LEU A 124 6.70 6.62 4.19
CA LEU A 124 6.97 6.96 2.79
C LEU A 124 5.72 7.42 2.04
N GLU A 125 4.53 7.22 2.58
CA GLU A 125 3.27 7.64 1.95
C GLU A 125 3.21 9.15 1.67
N GLU A 126 3.70 9.99 2.58
CA GLU A 126 3.73 11.44 2.38
C GLU A 126 4.77 11.84 1.34
N VAL A 127 5.94 11.19 1.39
CA VAL A 127 7.02 11.40 0.40
C VAL A 127 6.52 11.04 -0.99
N LEU A 128 5.90 9.87 -1.13
CA LEU A 128 5.30 9.40 -2.38
C LEU A 128 4.28 10.39 -2.91
N PHE A 129 3.32 10.79 -2.09
CA PHE A 129 2.27 11.70 -2.51
C PHE A 129 2.86 13.04 -3.00
N ARG A 130 3.72 13.67 -2.18
CA ARG A 130 4.35 14.94 -2.54
C ARG A 130 5.19 14.83 -3.80
N THR A 131 6.08 13.84 -3.89
CA THR A 131 6.95 13.67 -5.05
C THR A 131 6.13 13.47 -6.33
N LEU A 132 5.12 12.59 -6.31
CA LEU A 132 4.30 12.35 -7.50
C LEU A 132 3.48 13.59 -7.88
N THR A 133 2.88 14.28 -6.91
CA THR A 133 2.12 15.52 -7.16
C THR A 133 3.02 16.61 -7.73
N ASP A 134 4.21 16.83 -7.16
CA ASP A 134 5.14 17.85 -7.63
C ASP A 134 5.58 17.57 -9.07
N GLN A 135 5.90 16.31 -9.40
CA GLN A 135 6.25 15.92 -10.77
C GLN A 135 5.09 16.14 -11.75
N LEU A 136 3.87 15.76 -11.38
CA LEU A 136 2.69 15.98 -12.23
C LEU A 136 2.37 17.46 -12.41
N VAL A 137 2.43 18.28 -11.36
CA VAL A 137 2.20 19.73 -11.42
C VAL A 137 3.22 20.40 -12.35
N GLN A 138 4.50 20.08 -12.21
CA GLN A 138 5.56 20.62 -13.06
C GLN A 138 5.34 20.29 -14.54
N ARG A 139 4.85 19.09 -14.85
CA ARG A 139 4.63 18.64 -16.23
C ARG A 139 3.34 19.16 -16.85
N VAL A 140 2.25 19.17 -16.09
CA VAL A 140 0.93 19.61 -16.60
C VAL A 140 0.81 21.14 -16.57
N GLY A 141 1.63 21.83 -15.76
CA GLY A 141 1.63 23.29 -15.67
C GLY A 141 0.37 23.85 -15.00
N VAL A 142 -0.22 23.09 -14.07
CA VAL A 142 -1.44 23.49 -13.36
C VAL A 142 -1.12 24.53 -12.30
N ASP A 143 -1.90 25.63 -12.27
CA ASP A 143 -1.82 26.61 -11.18
C ASP A 143 -2.35 26.00 -9.88
N THR A 144 -1.48 25.86 -8.89
CA THR A 144 -1.79 25.30 -7.57
C THR A 144 -2.24 26.36 -6.55
N SER A 145 -2.36 27.64 -6.94
CA SER A 145 -2.77 28.73 -6.06
C SER A 145 -4.18 28.56 -5.47
N LYS A 146 -5.06 27.82 -6.16
CA LYS A 146 -6.44 27.55 -5.74
C LYS A 146 -6.73 26.06 -5.84
N GLN A 147 -6.50 25.32 -4.75
CA GLN A 147 -6.83 23.90 -4.65
C GLN A 147 -8.04 23.67 -3.75
N ARG A 148 -8.99 22.83 -4.22
CA ARG A 148 -9.99 22.20 -3.33
C ARG A 148 -9.31 21.00 -2.68
N LEU A 149 -9.18 21.03 -1.35
CA LEU A 149 -8.63 19.93 -0.57
C LEU A 149 -9.78 19.01 -0.17
N ASP A 150 -10.15 18.08 -1.05
CA ASP A 150 -10.90 16.90 -0.63
C ASP A 150 -9.88 15.88 -0.12
N SER A 151 -9.77 15.73 1.20
CA SER A 151 -8.77 14.86 1.81
C SER A 151 -9.16 13.39 1.63
N THR A 152 -8.46 12.66 0.75
CA THR A 152 -8.46 11.19 0.79
C THR A 152 -7.71 10.76 2.05
N THR A 153 -8.42 10.16 3.01
CA THR A 153 -7.79 9.67 4.24
C THR A 153 -6.96 8.42 3.92
N VAL A 154 -5.66 8.57 3.66
CA VAL A 154 -4.73 7.48 3.31
C VAL A 154 -4.43 6.57 4.50
N LYS A 155 -4.48 7.11 5.73
CA LYS A 155 -4.34 6.34 6.97
C LYS A 155 -5.68 6.14 7.63
N SER A 156 -6.10 4.89 7.79
CA SER A 156 -7.21 4.60 8.68
C SER A 156 -6.82 4.99 10.10
N THR A 157 -7.56 5.90 10.75
CA THR A 157 -7.42 6.21 12.19
C THR A 157 -8.02 5.07 13.04
N ILE A 158 -7.79 3.83 12.63
CA ILE A 158 -8.24 2.61 13.29
C ILE A 158 -7.12 2.17 14.24
N ARG A 159 -7.49 1.94 15.50
CA ARG A 159 -6.56 1.53 16.55
C ARG A 159 -5.94 0.16 16.21
N GLY A 160 -4.61 0.11 16.12
CA GLY A 160 -3.87 -1.15 16.00
C GLY A 160 -3.98 -1.96 17.29
N LEU A 161 -4.86 -2.98 17.31
CA LEU A 161 -5.04 -3.87 18.44
C LEU A 161 -4.31 -5.19 18.20
N THR A 162 -3.65 -5.71 19.23
CA THR A 162 -3.13 -7.09 19.22
C THR A 162 -4.29 -8.08 19.12
N ARG A 163 -4.03 -9.35 18.76
CA ARG A 163 -5.07 -10.39 18.72
C ARG A 163 -5.86 -10.48 20.03
N LEU A 164 -5.15 -10.41 21.17
CA LEU A 164 -5.77 -10.34 22.50
C LEU A 164 -6.55 -9.03 22.68
N GLY A 165 -6.00 -7.90 22.26
CA GLY A 165 -6.67 -6.60 22.31
C GLY A 165 -7.99 -6.56 21.54
N ILE A 166 -8.05 -7.22 20.37
CA ILE A 166 -9.29 -7.36 19.58
C ILE A 166 -10.32 -8.15 20.38
N LEU A 167 -9.94 -9.31 20.93
CA LEU A 167 -10.86 -10.18 21.69
C LEU A 167 -11.38 -9.47 22.95
N VAL A 168 -10.50 -8.78 23.67
CA VAL A 168 -10.87 -8.00 24.86
C VAL A 168 -11.80 -6.85 24.50
N GLU A 169 -11.48 -6.04 23.49
CA GLU A 169 -12.32 -4.90 23.10
C GLU A 169 -13.68 -5.35 22.56
N ALA A 170 -13.73 -6.44 21.78
CA ALA A 170 -14.96 -7.04 21.27
C ALA A 170 -15.85 -7.56 22.41
N ALA A 171 -15.29 -8.36 23.33
CA ALA A 171 -16.03 -8.85 24.50
C ALA A 171 -16.54 -7.71 25.38
N SER A 172 -15.73 -6.67 25.56
CA SER A 172 -16.08 -5.50 26.36
C SER A 172 -17.18 -4.65 25.74
N LYS A 173 -17.20 -4.51 24.41
CA LYS A 173 -18.31 -3.86 23.69
C LYS A 173 -19.56 -4.72 23.77
N PHE A 174 -19.45 -6.03 23.57
CA PHE A 174 -20.57 -6.96 23.69
C PHE A 174 -21.22 -6.89 25.06
N LEU A 175 -20.44 -6.98 26.16
CA LEU A 175 -20.97 -6.90 27.52
C LEU A 175 -21.63 -5.55 27.83
N ARG A 176 -21.09 -4.44 27.30
CA ARG A 176 -21.72 -3.11 27.43
C ARG A 176 -23.07 -3.06 26.72
N GLU A 177 -23.15 -3.56 25.49
CA GLU A 177 -24.40 -3.59 24.73
C GLU A 177 -25.40 -4.60 25.31
N LEU A 178 -24.94 -5.74 25.80
CA LEU A 178 -25.78 -6.74 26.48
C LEU A 178 -26.41 -6.15 27.75
N ARG A 179 -25.63 -5.43 28.57
CA ARG A 179 -26.15 -4.73 29.74
C ARG A 179 -27.21 -3.69 29.36
N ARG A 180 -27.03 -3.00 28.23
CA ARG A 180 -27.94 -1.94 27.76
C ARG A 180 -29.24 -2.49 27.19
N LYS A 181 -29.19 -3.57 26.41
CA LYS A 181 -30.35 -4.11 25.67
C LYS A 181 -31.05 -5.26 26.38
N HIS A 182 -30.32 -6.07 27.15
CA HIS A 182 -30.84 -7.27 27.81
C HIS A 182 -30.28 -7.43 29.25
N PRO A 183 -30.75 -6.61 30.21
CA PRO A 183 -30.22 -6.57 31.57
C PRO A 183 -30.35 -7.90 32.33
N THR A 184 -31.43 -8.65 32.08
CA THR A 184 -31.69 -9.96 32.70
C THR A 184 -30.68 -11.02 32.28
N LEU A 185 -30.28 -11.02 31.00
CA LEU A 185 -29.22 -11.90 30.49
C LEU A 185 -27.84 -11.46 30.99
N TYR A 186 -27.61 -10.15 31.10
CA TYR A 186 -26.37 -9.62 31.65
C TYR A 186 -26.14 -10.05 33.10
N ALA A 187 -27.20 -10.14 33.91
CA ALA A 187 -27.13 -10.58 35.30
C ALA A 187 -26.71 -12.06 35.47
N GLN A 188 -26.79 -12.86 34.40
CA GLN A 188 -26.39 -14.27 34.41
C GLN A 188 -24.91 -14.46 34.04
N VAL A 189 -24.21 -13.40 33.66
CA VAL A 189 -22.79 -13.46 33.29
C VAL A 189 -21.93 -13.59 34.56
N ASP A 190 -21.08 -14.61 34.62
CA ASP A 190 -20.17 -14.86 35.75
C ASP A 190 -19.26 -13.64 36.04
N ALA A 191 -19.21 -13.24 37.30
CA ALA A 191 -18.38 -12.16 37.82
C ALA A 191 -16.88 -12.32 37.52
N ARG A 192 -16.38 -13.56 37.36
CA ARG A 192 -15.00 -13.84 36.95
C ARG A 192 -14.70 -13.45 35.50
N ALA A 193 -15.70 -13.55 34.61
CA ALA A 193 -15.57 -13.11 33.21
C ALA A 193 -15.60 -11.57 33.10
N MET A 194 -16.35 -10.91 33.99
CA MET A 194 -16.43 -9.44 34.08
C MET A 194 -15.12 -8.83 34.59
N SER A 195 -14.57 -9.37 35.68
CA SER A 195 -13.36 -8.84 36.34
C SER A 195 -12.10 -8.93 35.47
N ARG A 196 -11.89 -10.03 34.72
CA ARG A 196 -10.76 -10.15 33.77
C ARG A 196 -10.82 -9.17 32.61
N SER A 197 -12.02 -8.92 32.09
CA SER A 197 -12.21 -7.96 30.99
C SER A 197 -11.93 -6.53 31.47
N PHE A 198 -12.47 -6.12 32.63
CA PHE A 198 -12.30 -4.77 33.17
C PHE A 198 -10.88 -4.46 33.67
N VAL A 199 -10.19 -5.41 34.30
CA VAL A 199 -8.81 -5.25 34.76
C VAL A 199 -7.86 -5.11 33.56
N LEU A 200 -8.01 -5.95 32.53
CA LEU A 200 -7.22 -5.83 31.30
C LEU A 200 -7.50 -4.50 30.56
N ILE A 201 -8.75 -4.02 30.54
CA ILE A 201 -9.07 -2.70 29.95
C ILE A 201 -8.40 -1.55 30.70
N ALA A 202 -8.39 -1.59 32.04
CA ALA A 202 -7.80 -0.53 32.87
C ALA A 202 -6.28 -0.47 32.71
N ASP A 203 -5.61 -1.63 32.69
CA ASP A 203 -4.16 -1.72 32.48
C ASP A 203 -3.77 -1.35 31.03
N PHE A 204 -4.58 -1.76 30.06
CA PHE A 204 -4.35 -1.43 28.65
C PHE A 204 -4.59 0.05 28.33
N ARG A 205 -5.59 0.69 28.96
CA ARG A 205 -5.82 2.14 28.84
C ARG A 205 -4.74 2.98 29.52
N ARG A 206 -4.12 2.50 30.60
CA ARG A 206 -2.99 3.20 31.26
C ARG A 206 -1.70 3.15 30.44
N ARG A 207 -1.39 2.02 29.80
CA ARG A 207 -0.22 1.89 28.92
C ARG A 207 -0.27 2.70 27.62
N LEU A 208 -1.40 3.37 27.33
CA LEU A 208 -1.65 4.07 26.07
C LEU A 208 -1.89 5.58 26.22
N ARG A 209 -1.59 6.19 27.37
CA ARG A 209 -1.53 7.66 27.52
C ARG A 209 -0.19 8.29 27.11
N PHE A 210 0.72 7.50 26.55
CA PHE A 210 2.01 7.96 26.02
C PHE A 210 2.25 7.34 24.63
N VAL A 211 1.42 7.69 23.65
CA VAL A 211 1.78 7.79 22.22
C VAL A 211 0.86 8.85 21.60
#